data_AF-A0A4R3MZD4-F1
#
_entry.id   AF-A0A4R3MZD4-F1
#
_cell.length_a   1.000
_cell.length_b   1.000
_cell.length_c   1.000
_cell.angle_alpha   90.00
_cell.angle_beta   90.00
_cell.angle_gamma   90.00
#
_symmetry.space_group_name_H-M   'P 1'
#
loop_
_entity.id
_entity.type
_entity.pdbx_description
1 polymer ?
#
loop_
_entity_poly.entity_id
_entity_poly.type
_entity_poly.pdbx_seq_one_letter_code
_entity_poly.pdbx_strand_id
1 'polypeptide(L)'
;MSANSSHDPLRLAPLIWLAQFGSVLLLMALTWFLPDLMAINPIAVLSQALLLVALLAAPAAFVLVRWLMSDRTSRQDRYDPLASAPIAPSPEARFARYILTLALCEIPAILALLAALTGAYPLQALGVGATSLLLLLWRRPLRRD
;
A
#
# COMPACT_ATOMS: atom_id res chain seq x y z
N MET A 1 -26.45 4.02 31.85
CA MET A 1 -24.98 3.93 31.63
C MET A 1 -24.79 3.11 30.36
N SER A 2 -24.75 3.73 29.18
CA SER A 2 -23.59 4.36 28.53
C SER A 2 -22.52 3.35 28.07
N ALA A 3 -22.28 3.37 26.75
CA ALA A 3 -21.13 2.85 26.01
C ALA A 3 -21.05 1.34 25.75
N ASN A 4 -21.58 0.90 24.60
CA ASN A 4 -20.82 0.00 23.73
C ASN A 4 -21.28 0.17 22.29
N SER A 5 -20.94 1.33 21.72
CA SER A 5 -20.93 1.54 20.27
C SER A 5 -19.87 0.62 19.67
N SER A 6 -20.27 -0.61 19.35
CA SER A 6 -19.45 -1.62 18.69
C SER A 6 -18.82 -0.99 17.45
N HIS A 7 -17.52 -0.76 17.55
CA HIS A 7 -16.71 -0.14 16.51
C HIS A 7 -16.72 -1.05 15.29
N ASP A 8 -17.56 -0.74 14.30
CA ASP A 8 -17.42 -1.29 12.95
C ASP A 8 -16.01 -0.89 12.46
N PRO A 9 -15.02 -1.80 12.38
CA PRO A 9 -13.66 -1.42 11.97
C PRO A 9 -13.64 -0.88 10.53
N LEU A 10 -14.66 -1.26 9.74
CA LEU A 10 -14.90 -0.76 8.39
C LEU A 10 -15.28 0.72 8.32
N ARG A 11 -15.79 1.34 9.40
CA ARG A 11 -16.05 2.79 9.43
C ARG A 11 -14.76 3.61 9.45
N LEU A 12 -13.68 3.04 9.95
CA LEU A 12 -12.36 3.69 9.97
C LEU A 12 -11.61 3.56 8.64
N ALA A 13 -12.02 2.64 7.76
CA ALA A 13 -11.39 2.42 6.46
C ALA A 13 -11.19 3.71 5.62
N PRO A 14 -12.18 4.62 5.45
CA PRO A 14 -11.96 5.86 4.71
C PRO A 14 -10.99 6.82 5.39
N LEU A 15 -10.97 6.88 6.73
CA LEU A 15 -10.03 7.71 7.49
C LEU A 15 -8.61 7.18 7.37
N ILE A 16 -8.43 5.86 7.48
CA ILE A 16 -7.13 5.19 7.32
C ILE A 16 -6.63 5.36 5.88
N TRP A 17 -7.50 5.20 4.89
CA TRP A 17 -7.14 5.47 3.49
C TRP A 17 -6.69 6.91 3.27
N LEU A 18 -7.43 7.88 3.83
CA LEU A 18 -7.07 9.29 3.73
C LEU A 18 -5.73 9.59 4.41
N ALA A 19 -5.48 9.00 5.58
CA ALA A 19 -4.20 9.10 6.28
C ALA A 19 -3.06 8.51 5.44
N GLN A 20 -3.27 7.34 4.82
CA GLN A 20 -2.28 6.69 3.94
C GLN A 20 -2.02 7.54 2.68
N PHE A 21 -3.07 8.12 2.11
CA PHE A 21 -2.94 9.02 0.96
C PHE A 21 -2.14 10.28 1.32
N GLY A 22 -2.46 10.89 2.47
CA GLY A 22 -1.71 12.02 3.02
C GLY A 22 -0.25 11.69 3.31
N SER A 23 0.03 10.50 3.87
CA SER A 23 1.37 9.98 4.12
C SER A 23 2.19 9.88 2.83
N VAL A 24 1.65 9.26 1.78
CA VAL A 24 2.35 9.16 0.48
C VAL A 24 2.60 10.55 -0.12
N LEU A 25 1.63 11.46 -0.06
CA LEU A 25 1.84 12.84 -0.51
C LEU A 25 2.95 13.54 0.28
N LEU A 26 3.03 13.33 1.58
CA LEU A 26 4.07 13.89 2.43
C LEU A 26 5.44 13.30 2.09
N LEU A 27 5.55 11.98 1.86
CA LEU A 27 6.78 11.33 1.40
C LEU A 27 7.24 11.84 0.03
N MET A 28 6.31 12.10 -0.89
CA MET A 28 6.61 12.70 -2.19
C MET A 28 7.04 14.17 -2.04
N ALA A 29 6.36 14.95 -1.20
CA ALA A 29 6.75 16.33 -0.92
C ALA A 29 8.15 16.38 -0.31
N LEU A 30 8.47 15.49 0.64
CA LEU A 30 9.82 15.37 1.21
C LEU A 30 10.84 15.03 0.11
N THR A 31 10.53 14.09 -0.77
CA THR A 31 11.39 13.73 -1.91
C THR A 31 11.70 14.94 -2.81
N TRP A 32 10.74 15.86 -2.99
CA TRP A 32 10.91 17.05 -3.82
C TRP A 32 11.66 18.19 -3.12
N PHE A 33 11.33 18.44 -1.85
CA PHE A 33 11.91 19.52 -1.06
C PHE A 33 13.22 19.15 -0.38
N LEU A 34 13.66 17.89 -0.51
CA LEU A 34 14.95 17.48 0.00
C LEU A 34 16.04 18.30 -0.70
N PRO A 35 16.85 19.08 0.03
CA PRO A 35 18.00 19.72 -0.58
C PRO A 35 18.89 18.62 -1.15
N ASP A 36 19.48 18.87 -2.33
CA ASP A 36 20.47 17.97 -2.92
C ASP A 36 21.57 17.72 -1.87
N LEU A 37 21.55 16.55 -1.25
CA LEU A 37 22.53 16.09 -0.26
C LEU A 37 23.87 15.76 -0.96
N MET A 38 24.24 16.53 -1.99
CA MET A 38 25.49 16.52 -2.76
C MET A 38 26.74 16.66 -1.88
N ALA A 39 26.60 16.92 -0.58
CA ALA A 39 27.70 17.00 0.38
C ALA A 39 28.12 15.64 0.97
N ILE A 40 27.34 14.57 0.83
CA ILE A 40 27.69 13.23 1.31
C ILE A 40 27.76 12.30 0.10
N ASN A 41 28.96 12.11 -0.46
CA ASN A 41 29.33 11.21 -1.56
C ASN A 41 28.15 10.35 -2.09
N PRO A 42 27.51 10.75 -3.20
CA PRO A 42 26.36 10.01 -3.71
C PRO A 42 26.78 8.57 -3.98
N ILE A 43 26.12 7.62 -3.28
CA ILE A 43 26.31 6.20 -3.54
C ILE A 43 25.45 5.86 -4.75
N ALA A 44 25.89 6.30 -5.94
CA ALA A 44 25.13 6.20 -7.19
C ALA A 44 24.65 4.77 -7.48
N VAL A 45 25.43 3.76 -7.09
CA VAL A 45 25.06 2.34 -7.21
C VAL A 45 23.86 1.98 -6.31
N LEU A 46 23.84 2.50 -5.08
CA LEU A 46 22.76 2.24 -4.12
C LEU A 46 21.47 2.97 -4.53
N SER A 47 21.56 4.23 -4.94
CA SER A 47 20.38 5.02 -5.34
C SER A 47 19.71 4.44 -6.59
N GLN A 48 20.50 3.97 -7.58
CA GLN A 48 19.98 3.26 -8.75
C GLN A 48 19.36 1.90 -8.39
N ALA A 49 20.01 1.13 -7.51
CA ALA A 49 19.46 -0.13 -7.03
C ALA A 49 18.12 0.08 -6.31
N LEU A 50 18.01 1.13 -5.48
CA LEU A 50 16.77 1.48 -4.79
C LEU A 50 15.67 1.88 -5.77
N LEU A 51 15.96 2.67 -6.80
CA LEU A 51 14.98 3.02 -7.84
C LEU A 51 14.49 1.79 -8.61
N LEU A 52 15.39 0.86 -8.96
CA LEU A 52 15.02 -0.39 -9.64
C LEU A 52 14.14 -1.28 -8.75
N VAL A 53 14.51 -1.43 -7.47
CA VAL A 53 13.71 -2.19 -6.50
C VAL A 53 12.36 -1.53 -6.30
N ALA A 54 12.30 -0.20 -6.20
CA ALA A 54 11.06 0.56 -6.05
C ALA A 54 10.15 0.39 -7.28
N LEU A 55 10.73 0.41 -8.49
CA LEU A 55 10.01 0.17 -9.73
C LEU A 55 9.44 -1.25 -9.81
N LEU A 56 10.19 -2.26 -9.35
CA LEU A 56 9.74 -3.65 -9.28
C LEU A 56 8.77 -3.91 -8.12
N ALA A 57 8.84 -3.11 -7.05
CA ALA A 57 7.94 -3.22 -5.92
C ALA A 57 6.50 -2.85 -6.27
N ALA A 58 6.28 -1.93 -7.22
CA ALA A 58 4.93 -1.55 -7.65
C ALA A 58 4.12 -2.72 -8.27
N PRO A 59 4.60 -3.45 -9.30
CA PRO A 59 3.90 -4.62 -9.83
C PRO A 59 3.86 -5.77 -8.82
N ALA A 60 4.90 -5.95 -8.00
CA ALA A 60 4.90 -6.97 -6.95
C ALA A 60 3.82 -6.69 -5.89
N ALA A 61 3.70 -5.45 -5.42
CA ALA A 61 2.66 -5.00 -4.49
C ALA A 61 1.27 -5.19 -5.13
N PHE A 62 1.11 -4.83 -6.40
CA PHE A 62 -0.15 -5.07 -7.12
C PHE A 62 -0.53 -6.56 -7.15
N VAL A 63 0.40 -7.45 -7.50
CA VAL A 63 0.18 -8.90 -7.52
C VAL A 63 -0.13 -9.43 -6.12
N LEU A 64 0.61 -8.99 -5.11
CA LEU A 64 0.41 -9.43 -3.73
C LEU A 64 -0.95 -8.99 -3.20
N VAL A 65 -1.35 -7.74 -3.45
CA VAL A 65 -2.66 -7.20 -3.08
C VAL A 65 -3.77 -7.94 -3.81
N ARG A 66 -3.61 -8.20 -5.11
CA ARG A 66 -4.57 -9.00 -5.89
C ARG A 66 -4.69 -10.41 -5.35
N TRP A 67 -3.59 -11.03 -4.94
CA TRP A 67 -3.59 -12.36 -4.32
C TRP A 67 -4.24 -12.36 -2.93
N LEU A 68 -3.95 -11.36 -2.11
CA LEU A 68 -4.51 -11.20 -0.76
C LEU A 68 -6.03 -10.96 -0.77
N MET A 69 -6.51 -10.28 -1.81
CA MET A 69 -7.93 -9.96 -2.04
C MET A 69 -8.66 -10.99 -2.90
N SER A 70 -7.93 -11.88 -3.57
CA SER A 70 -8.49 -13.04 -4.25
C SER A 70 -8.97 -14.01 -3.17
N ASP A 71 -10.17 -13.77 -2.65
CA ASP A 71 -10.91 -14.73 -1.86
C ASP A 71 -10.93 -16.04 -2.65
N ARG A 72 -10.10 -17.00 -2.22
CA ARG A 72 -10.05 -18.37 -2.75
C ARG A 72 -11.29 -19.14 -2.27
N THR A 73 -12.47 -18.55 -2.49
CA THR A 73 -13.76 -19.09 -2.09
C THR A 73 -14.72 -19.20 -3.28
N SER A 74 -14.37 -18.76 -4.49
CA SER A 74 -15.31 -18.81 -5.63
C SER A 74 -15.02 -19.84 -6.73
N ARG A 75 -13.97 -20.66 -6.62
CA ARG A 75 -13.65 -21.64 -7.69
C ARG A 75 -13.31 -23.06 -7.27
N GLN A 76 -13.36 -23.38 -5.99
CA GLN A 76 -13.20 -24.77 -5.52
C GLN A 76 -14.44 -25.37 -4.85
N ASP A 77 -15.58 -24.67 -4.88
CA ASP A 77 -16.90 -25.29 -4.73
C ASP A 77 -17.26 -26.04 -6.03
N ARG A 78 -16.47 -27.09 -6.30
CA ARG A 78 -17.00 -28.28 -6.93
C ARG A 78 -17.95 -28.86 -5.88
N TYR A 79 -19.22 -28.48 -6.00
CA TYR A 79 -20.39 -28.92 -5.25
C TYR A 79 -20.15 -30.20 -4.44
N ASP A 80 -19.76 -30.04 -3.17
CA ASP A 80 -19.71 -31.13 -2.21
C ASP A 80 -20.89 -30.93 -1.23
N PRO A 81 -21.99 -31.68 -1.38
CA PRO A 81 -23.21 -31.48 -0.60
C PRO A 81 -23.06 -31.81 0.90
N LEU A 82 -21.88 -32.28 1.32
CA LEU A 82 -21.51 -32.57 2.72
C LEU A 82 -20.46 -31.61 3.29
N ALA A 83 -19.90 -30.71 2.48
CA ALA A 83 -18.93 -29.73 2.95
C ALA A 83 -19.65 -28.60 3.69
N SER A 84 -19.37 -28.52 5.00
CA SER A 84 -19.69 -27.39 5.87
C SER A 84 -19.48 -26.07 5.12
N ALA A 85 -20.52 -25.23 5.04
CA ALA A 85 -20.50 -23.97 4.32
C ALA A 85 -19.17 -23.21 4.53
N PRO A 86 -18.54 -22.67 3.47
CA PRO A 86 -17.29 -21.95 3.61
C PRO A 86 -17.45 -20.82 4.63
N ILE A 87 -16.69 -20.91 5.71
CA ILE A 87 -16.75 -19.93 6.80
C ILE A 87 -16.29 -18.58 6.23
N ALA A 88 -17.23 -17.65 6.08
CA ALA A 88 -16.93 -16.30 5.64
C ALA A 88 -15.87 -15.69 6.58
N PRO A 89 -14.83 -15.01 6.06
CA PRO A 89 -13.78 -14.44 6.90
C PRO A 89 -14.36 -13.44 7.90
N SER A 90 -13.88 -13.50 9.14
CA SER A 90 -14.30 -12.59 10.20
C SER A 90 -14.07 -11.12 9.79
N PRO A 91 -14.89 -10.17 10.29
CA PRO A 91 -14.71 -8.75 9.99
C PRO A 91 -13.31 -8.23 10.36
N GLU A 92 -12.71 -8.76 11.42
CA GLU A 92 -11.34 -8.46 11.83
C GLU A 92 -10.30 -8.92 10.82
N ALA A 93 -10.42 -10.15 10.29
CA ALA A 93 -9.51 -10.67 9.27
C ALA A 93 -9.59 -9.85 7.97
N ARG A 94 -10.79 -9.42 7.57
CA ARG A 94 -10.98 -8.53 6.42
C ARG A 94 -10.34 -7.16 6.64
N PHE A 95 -10.46 -6.62 7.84
CA PHE A 95 -9.82 -5.35 8.21
C PHE A 95 -8.30 -5.46 8.28
N ALA A 96 -7.75 -6.54 8.83
CA ALA A 96 -6.31 -6.79 8.84
C ALA A 96 -5.74 -6.92 7.41
N ARG A 97 -6.42 -7.65 6.53
CA ARG A 97 -6.06 -7.72 5.09
C ARG A 97 -6.10 -6.34 4.42
N TYR A 98 -7.06 -5.50 4.81
CA TYR A 98 -7.16 -4.13 4.31
C TYR A 98 -5.99 -3.25 4.76
N ILE A 99 -5.63 -3.26 6.05
CA ILE A 99 -4.47 -2.54 6.56
C ILE A 99 -3.19 -3.02 5.86
N LEU A 100 -2.99 -4.34 5.76
CA LEU A 100 -1.81 -4.91 5.10
C LEU A 100 -1.70 -4.45 3.64
N THR A 101 -2.84 -4.39 2.95
CA THR A 101 -2.89 -3.89 1.56
C THR A 101 -2.46 -2.43 1.46
N LEU A 102 -2.94 -1.56 2.35
CA LEU A 102 -2.56 -0.15 2.36
C LEU A 102 -1.07 0.03 2.66
N ALA A 103 -0.53 -0.74 3.60
CA ALA A 103 0.89 -0.73 3.92
C ALA A 103 1.76 -1.14 2.71
N LEU A 104 1.35 -2.15 1.95
CA LEU A 104 2.05 -2.57 0.73
C LEU A 104 2.06 -1.48 -0.34
N CYS A 105 0.99 -0.67 -0.43
CA CYS A 105 0.92 0.44 -1.37
C CYS A 105 1.91 1.56 -1.04
N GLU A 106 2.40 1.69 0.20
CA GLU A 106 3.39 2.71 0.59
C GLU A 106 4.83 2.35 0.22
N ILE A 107 5.13 1.06 0.01
CA ILE A 107 6.50 0.58 -0.22
C ILE A 107 7.22 1.33 -1.36
N PRO A 108 6.61 1.52 -2.56
CA PRO A 108 7.28 2.27 -3.63
C PRO A 108 7.62 3.72 -3.24
N ALA A 109 6.75 4.42 -2.52
CA ALA A 109 6.99 5.79 -2.05
C ALA A 109 8.11 5.87 -1.01
N ILE A 110 8.17 4.91 -0.08
CA ILE A 110 9.26 4.83 0.91
C ILE A 110 10.60 4.58 0.22
N LEU A 111 10.64 3.62 -0.72
CA LEU A 111 11.86 3.31 -1.46
C LEU A 111 12.30 4.46 -2.38
N ALA A 112 11.35 5.20 -2.96
CA ALA A 112 11.63 6.42 -3.72
C ALA A 112 12.27 7.50 -2.85
N LEU A 113 11.75 7.74 -1.64
CA LEU A 113 12.35 8.69 -0.70
C LEU A 113 13.77 8.27 -0.30
N LEU A 114 13.99 6.97 -0.02
CA LEU A 114 15.33 6.44 0.26
C LEU A 114 16.28 6.61 -0.93
N ALA A 115 15.80 6.43 -2.15
CA ALA A 115 16.60 6.69 -3.35
C ALA A 115 17.00 8.16 -3.44
N ALA A 116 16.07 9.09 -3.18
CA ALA A 116 16.36 10.52 -3.17
C ALA A 116 17.38 10.91 -2.08
N LEU A 117 17.23 10.37 -0.86
CA LEU A 117 18.16 10.55 0.26
C LEU A 117 19.59 10.05 -0.05
N THR A 118 19.72 9.05 -0.93
CA THR A 118 21.01 8.47 -1.33
C THR A 118 21.59 9.11 -2.59
N GLY A 119 20.94 10.15 -3.13
CA GLY A 119 21.42 10.95 -4.26
C GLY A 119 20.78 10.61 -5.61
N ALA A 120 19.61 9.98 -5.65
CA ALA A 120 18.83 9.87 -6.88
C ALA A 120 18.22 11.22 -7.28
N TYR A 121 18.03 11.42 -8.59
CA TYR A 121 17.34 12.60 -9.10
C TYR A 121 15.90 12.67 -8.56
N PRO A 122 15.47 13.81 -7.98
CA PRO A 122 14.14 13.96 -7.38
C PRO A 122 13.00 13.61 -8.34
N LEU A 123 13.12 13.96 -9.63
CA LEU A 123 12.12 13.65 -10.64
C LEU A 123 11.93 12.14 -10.87
N GLN A 124 13.01 11.37 -10.83
CA GLN A 124 12.95 9.91 -10.99
C GLN A 124 12.33 9.25 -9.75
N ALA A 125 12.76 9.69 -8.57
CA ALA A 125 12.20 9.24 -7.30
C ALA A 125 10.70 9.57 -7.21
N LEU A 126 10.28 10.79 -7.56
CA LEU A 126 8.87 11.18 -7.63
C LEU A 126 8.07 10.32 -8.62
N GLY A 127 8.62 10.04 -9.81
CA GLY A 127 7.96 9.19 -10.80
C GLY A 127 7.66 7.80 -10.25
N VAL A 128 8.59 7.22 -9.49
CA VAL A 128 8.38 5.93 -8.82
C VAL A 128 7.42 6.06 -7.63
N GLY A 129 7.55 7.10 -6.80
CA GLY A 129 6.64 7.36 -5.68
C GLY A 129 5.18 7.59 -6.12
N ALA A 130 4.96 8.15 -7.31
CA ALA A 130 3.62 8.31 -7.88
C ALA A 130 2.90 6.96 -8.13
N THR A 131 3.64 5.86 -8.29
CA THR A 131 3.03 4.52 -8.43
C THR A 131 2.30 4.11 -7.15
N SER A 132 2.79 4.50 -5.97
CA SER A 132 2.08 4.30 -4.69
C SER A 132 0.74 5.04 -4.67
N LEU A 133 0.68 6.27 -5.18
CA LEU A 133 -0.58 7.01 -5.30
C LEU A 133 -1.55 6.29 -6.24
N LEU A 134 -1.08 5.80 -7.38
CA LEU A 134 -1.91 5.05 -8.32
C LEU A 134 -2.46 3.77 -7.68
N LEU A 135 -1.65 3.05 -6.90
CA LEU A 135 -2.09 1.86 -6.17
C LEU A 135 -3.13 2.19 -5.09
N LEU A 136 -2.96 3.28 -4.34
CA LEU A 136 -3.93 3.74 -3.35
C LEU A 136 -5.24 4.23 -3.99
N LEU A 137 -5.15 4.93 -5.12
CA LEU A 137 -6.30 5.39 -5.90
C LEU A 137 -7.06 4.22 -6.55
N TRP A 138 -6.36 3.15 -6.91
CA TRP A 138 -6.99 1.91 -7.33
C TRP A 138 -7.69 1.22 -6.15
N ARG A 139 -7.07 1.25 -4.96
CA ARG A 139 -7.62 0.64 -3.76
C ARG A 139 -8.50 1.58 -2.93
N ARG A 140 -9.46 2.25 -3.57
CA ARG A 140 -10.46 3.08 -2.84
C ARG A 140 -11.14 2.27 -1.73
N PRO A 141 -11.46 2.93 -0.60
CA PRO A 141 -12.23 2.28 0.46
C PRO A 141 -13.57 1.80 -0.12
N LEU A 142 -13.92 0.55 0.15
CA LEU A 142 -15.20 -0.05 -0.26
C LEU A 142 -16.33 0.85 0.26
N ARG A 143 -17.08 1.50 -0.64
CA ARG A 143 -18.35 2.12 -0.29
C ARG A 143 -19.31 1.00 0.12
N ARG A 144 -19.96 1.14 1.27
CA ARG A 144 -21.15 0.36 1.60
C ARG A 144 -22.23 0.84 0.65
N ASP A 145 -22.51 0.05 -0.38
CA ASP A 145 -23.80 0.10 -1.08
C ASP A 145 -24.81 -0.73 -0.27
#